data_AF-A0A5P9Q8J1-F1
#
_entry.id   AF-A0A5P9Q8J1-F1
#
_cell.length_a   1.000
_cell.length_b   1.000
_cell.length_c   1.000
_cell.angle_alpha   90.00
_cell.angle_beta   90.00
_cell.angle_gamma   90.00
#
_symmetry.space_group_name_H-M   'P 1'
#
loop_
_entity.id
_entity.type
_entity.pdbx_description
1 polymer ?
#
loop_
_entity_poly.entity_id
_entity_poly.type
_entity_poly.pdbx_seq_one_letter_code
_entity_poly.pdbx_strand_id
1 'polypeptide(L)'
;MKPFRATRRGYVAQLDTPERVVLAHVVGDVVELLQDAVPDADGAPWGAIEADAPPAPRDAALARLLPEASTDPDVSAEFRRLTQGELAGAKAKRLLAFAERLLDDEVARAAATGRHVRPERTDLLVPRDAARDTAAALTDVRLVLASRLDVTTDDDAESLYAEIEAGANGSAAPDADDDARGADAPRQFLGAVFVTAGWLQESLVDAMLTDLRRRPPAAPGRAG
;
A
#
# COMPACT_ATOMS: atom_id res chain seq x y z
N MET A 1 10.49 5.55 -13.00
CA MET A 1 9.90 4.21 -12.71
C MET A 1 9.74 3.27 -13.96
N LYS A 2 9.81 1.93 -13.79
CA LYS A 2 9.42 0.88 -14.79
C LYS A 2 8.54 -0.22 -14.15
N PRO A 3 7.55 -0.77 -14.88
CA PRO A 3 6.51 -1.62 -14.30
C PRO A 3 7.04 -2.98 -13.85
N PHE A 4 6.28 -3.65 -12.98
CA PHE A 4 6.61 -5.01 -12.57
C PHE A 4 6.69 -5.96 -13.77
N ARG A 5 7.73 -6.81 -13.76
CA ARG A 5 7.89 -7.92 -14.70
C ARG A 5 8.24 -9.19 -13.94
N ALA A 6 7.69 -10.32 -14.38
CA ALA A 6 8.04 -11.62 -13.83
C ALA A 6 9.48 -12.01 -14.21
N THR A 7 10.25 -12.42 -13.22
CA THR A 7 11.62 -12.92 -13.35
C THR A 7 11.78 -14.28 -12.65
N ARG A 8 12.96 -14.89 -12.69
CA ARG A 8 13.24 -16.09 -11.89
C ARG A 8 13.19 -15.84 -10.38
N ARG A 9 13.56 -14.64 -9.92
CA ARG A 9 13.62 -14.29 -8.48
C ARG A 9 12.26 -13.88 -7.88
N GLY A 10 11.32 -13.48 -8.73
CA GLY A 10 10.06 -12.87 -8.31
C GLY A 10 9.61 -11.84 -9.33
N TYR A 11 8.84 -10.86 -8.88
CA TYR A 11 8.42 -9.72 -9.68
C TYR A 11 9.35 -8.54 -9.42
N VAL A 12 9.80 -7.88 -10.48
CA VAL A 12 10.75 -6.76 -10.37
C VAL A 12 10.18 -5.53 -11.07
N ALA A 13 10.08 -4.42 -10.34
CA ALA A 13 9.84 -3.08 -10.87
C ALA A 13 11.12 -2.23 -10.68
N GLN A 14 11.27 -1.14 -11.43
CA GLN A 14 12.37 -0.19 -11.21
C GLN A 14 11.80 1.09 -10.62
N LEU A 15 12.18 1.42 -9.39
CA LEU A 15 11.82 2.66 -8.71
C LEU A 15 13.12 3.28 -8.20
N ASP A 16 13.37 4.56 -8.43
CA ASP A 16 14.57 5.19 -7.87
C ASP A 16 14.53 5.24 -6.33
N THR A 17 15.68 5.47 -5.70
CA THR A 17 15.77 5.49 -4.23
C THR A 17 14.82 6.54 -3.61
N PRO A 18 14.72 7.78 -4.12
CA PRO A 18 13.72 8.74 -3.65
C PRO A 18 12.26 8.24 -3.74
N GLU A 19 11.83 7.68 -4.88
CA GLU A 19 10.49 7.10 -5.09
C GLU A 19 10.19 6.04 -4.02
N ARG A 20 11.18 5.17 -3.71
CA ARG A 20 11.03 4.11 -2.71
C ARG A 20 10.94 4.64 -1.28
N VAL A 21 11.76 5.64 -0.94
CA VAL A 21 11.75 6.26 0.40
C VAL A 21 10.42 6.99 0.64
N VAL A 22 9.91 7.72 -0.35
CA VAL A 22 8.60 8.39 -0.27
C VAL A 22 7.48 7.37 -0.03
N LEU A 23 7.44 6.29 -0.81
CA LEU A 23 6.45 5.23 -0.60
C LEU A 23 6.59 4.58 0.78
N ALA A 24 7.82 4.34 1.25
CA ALA A 24 8.07 3.73 2.55
C ALA A 24 7.58 4.62 3.70
N HIS A 25 7.77 5.95 3.60
CA HIS A 25 7.22 6.89 4.57
C HIS A 25 5.70 6.85 4.61
N VAL A 26 5.02 6.94 3.47
CA VAL A 26 3.55 6.87 3.43
C VAL A 26 3.03 5.53 3.95
N VAL A 27 3.71 4.42 3.65
CA VAL A 27 3.38 3.11 4.24
C VAL A 27 3.53 3.14 5.77
N GLY A 28 4.58 3.79 6.29
CA GLY A 28 4.79 4.02 7.71
C GLY A 28 3.64 4.81 8.36
N ASP A 29 3.21 5.91 7.73
CA ASP A 29 2.08 6.72 8.23
C ASP A 29 0.79 5.89 8.34
N VAL A 30 0.56 4.96 7.40
CA VAL A 30 -0.60 4.05 7.45
C VAL A 30 -0.45 3.01 8.57
N VAL A 31 0.76 2.54 8.84
CA VAL A 31 1.02 1.65 9.99
C VAL A 31 0.75 2.36 11.30
N GLU A 32 1.25 3.59 11.46
CA GLU A 32 1.02 4.42 12.65
C GLU A 32 -0.49 4.66 12.86
N LEU A 33 -1.20 5.03 11.78
CA LEU A 33 -2.66 5.19 11.82
C LEU A 33 -3.38 3.93 12.33
N LEU A 34 -2.97 2.74 11.89
CA LEU A 34 -3.56 1.47 12.34
C LEU A 34 -3.22 1.14 13.80
N GLN A 35 -1.98 1.39 14.22
CA GLN A 35 -1.51 1.11 15.57
C GLN A 35 -2.17 2.02 16.60
N ASP A 36 -2.38 3.30 16.27
CA ASP A 36 -3.10 4.26 17.11
C ASP A 36 -4.58 3.89 17.27
N ALA A 37 -5.19 3.32 16.23
CA ALA A 37 -6.59 2.92 16.24
C ALA A 37 -6.86 1.67 17.09
N VAL A 38 -5.87 0.77 17.14
CA VAL A 38 -5.95 -0.48 17.91
C VAL A 38 -4.64 -0.67 18.69
N PRO A 39 -4.52 0.02 19.84
CA PRO A 39 -3.43 -0.23 20.77
C PRO A 39 -3.46 -1.72 21.14
N ASP A 40 -2.29 -2.37 21.19
CA ASP A 40 -2.13 -3.80 21.51
C ASP A 40 -2.54 -4.82 20.42
N ALA A 41 -2.58 -4.42 19.15
CA ALA A 41 -2.68 -5.36 18.02
C ALA A 41 -1.55 -6.42 18.00
N ASP A 42 -0.45 -6.15 18.71
CA ASP A 42 0.68 -7.05 18.92
C ASP A 42 0.41 -8.06 20.05
N GLY A 43 -0.45 -9.04 19.77
CA GLY A 43 -0.40 -10.32 20.47
C GLY A 43 -1.00 -10.36 21.87
N ALA A 44 -1.99 -9.52 22.18
CA ALA A 44 -2.89 -9.84 23.28
C ALA A 44 -3.42 -11.27 23.07
N PRO A 45 -3.23 -12.20 24.04
CA PRO A 45 -3.77 -13.55 23.92
C PRO A 45 -5.28 -13.45 23.66
N TRP A 46 -5.85 -14.50 23.05
CA TRP A 46 -7.29 -14.74 22.94
C TRP A 46 -8.08 -14.66 24.27
N GLY A 47 -7.48 -14.19 25.36
CA GLY A 47 -8.04 -13.97 26.70
C GLY A 47 -8.37 -12.52 27.06
N ALA A 48 -8.23 -11.53 26.16
CA ALA A 48 -8.82 -10.20 26.38
C ALA A 48 -10.33 -10.15 26.03
N ILE A 49 -11.05 -11.28 26.18
CA ILE A 49 -12.50 -11.39 25.95
C ILE A 49 -13.29 -10.50 26.93
N GLU A 50 -12.64 -10.04 28.01
CA GLU A 50 -13.22 -9.12 29.00
C GLU A 50 -13.08 -7.63 28.64
N ALA A 51 -12.38 -7.26 27.55
CA ALA A 51 -12.31 -5.88 27.10
C ALA A 51 -13.56 -5.50 26.28
N ASP A 52 -14.11 -4.31 26.52
CA ASP A 52 -15.19 -3.77 25.70
C ASP A 52 -14.79 -3.71 24.22
N ALA A 53 -15.77 -3.85 23.33
CA ALA A 53 -15.54 -3.70 21.90
C ALA A 53 -14.90 -2.33 21.62
N PRO A 54 -13.83 -2.25 20.80
CA PRO A 54 -13.29 -0.96 20.42
C PRO A 54 -14.39 -0.14 19.72
N PRO A 55 -14.43 1.18 19.95
CA PRO A 55 -15.41 2.04 19.31
C PRO A 55 -15.26 1.96 17.78
N ALA A 56 -16.36 2.16 17.06
CA ALA A 56 -16.32 2.28 15.61
C ALA A 56 -15.32 3.38 15.21
N PRO A 57 -14.47 3.15 14.18
CA PRO A 57 -13.50 4.14 13.75
C PRO A 57 -14.18 5.46 13.35
N ARG A 58 -13.77 6.57 13.99
CA ARG A 58 -14.25 7.92 13.64
C ARG A 58 -13.57 8.47 12.40
N ASP A 59 -12.35 8.03 12.15
CA ASP A 59 -11.58 8.42 10.97
C ASP A 59 -12.04 7.62 9.75
N ALA A 60 -12.34 8.30 8.65
CA ALA A 60 -12.86 7.70 7.43
C ALA A 60 -11.86 6.74 6.74
N ALA A 61 -10.56 6.99 6.86
CA ALA A 61 -9.54 6.08 6.32
C ALA A 61 -9.49 4.78 7.13
N LEU A 62 -9.57 4.88 8.46
CA LEU A 62 -9.66 3.70 9.32
C LEU A 62 -10.95 2.91 9.09
N ALA A 63 -12.09 3.57 8.89
CA ALA A 63 -13.35 2.91 8.55
C ALA A 63 -13.27 2.15 7.21
N ARG A 64 -12.45 2.60 6.26
CA ARG A 64 -12.17 1.85 5.02
C ARG A 64 -11.21 0.69 5.23
N LEU A 65 -10.21 0.83 6.10
CA LEU A 65 -9.25 -0.23 6.40
C LEU A 65 -9.86 -1.35 7.27
N LEU A 66 -10.74 -0.98 8.20
CA LEU A 66 -11.41 -1.83 9.18
C LEU A 66 -12.93 -1.66 9.02
N PRO A 67 -13.51 -2.18 7.92
CA PRO A 67 -14.93 -1.99 7.63
C PRO A 67 -15.82 -2.71 8.65
N GLU A 68 -17.00 -2.13 8.88
CA GLU A 68 -18.03 -2.76 9.71
C GLU A 68 -18.49 -4.09 9.08
N ALA A 69 -18.56 -5.14 9.90
CA ALA A 69 -18.95 -6.47 9.44
C ALA A 69 -20.47 -6.62 9.27
N SER A 70 -21.25 -5.72 9.85
CA SER A 70 -22.71 -5.73 9.82
C SER A 70 -23.29 -4.32 9.86
N THR A 71 -24.50 -4.16 9.33
CA THR A 71 -25.33 -2.95 9.55
C THR A 71 -25.99 -2.93 10.92
N ASP A 72 -26.04 -4.07 11.61
CA ASP A 72 -26.50 -4.20 12.99
C ASP A 72 -25.38 -3.76 13.96
N PRO A 73 -25.59 -2.68 14.75
CA PRO A 73 -24.55 -2.15 15.64
C PRO A 73 -24.05 -3.14 16.70
N ASP A 74 -24.91 -4.01 17.21
CA ASP A 74 -24.56 -4.98 18.27
C ASP A 74 -23.70 -6.10 17.68
N VAL A 75 -24.09 -6.60 16.51
CA VAL A 75 -23.32 -7.60 15.76
C VAL A 75 -21.95 -7.04 15.34
N SER A 76 -21.92 -5.79 14.89
CA SER A 76 -20.66 -5.14 14.52
C SER A 76 -19.75 -4.90 15.72
N ALA A 77 -20.30 -4.50 16.87
CA ALA A 77 -19.52 -4.38 18.11
C ALA A 77 -18.91 -5.73 18.55
N GLU A 78 -19.70 -6.80 18.49
CA GLU A 78 -19.24 -8.16 18.75
C GLU A 78 -18.07 -8.55 17.82
N PHE A 79 -18.25 -8.32 16.52
CA PHE A 79 -17.23 -8.67 15.53
C PHE A 79 -15.94 -7.87 15.72
N ARG A 80 -16.05 -6.56 16.03
CA ARG A 80 -14.88 -5.73 16.35
C ARG A 80 -14.15 -6.25 17.57
N ARG A 81 -14.87 -6.59 18.64
CA ARG A 81 -14.26 -7.17 19.86
C ARG A 81 -13.48 -8.45 19.55
N LEU A 82 -14.02 -9.31 18.69
CA LEU A 82 -13.41 -10.60 18.39
C LEU A 82 -12.29 -10.56 17.35
N THR A 83 -12.31 -9.63 16.40
CA THR A 83 -11.46 -9.73 15.18
C THR A 83 -10.68 -8.47 14.83
N GLN A 84 -11.07 -7.29 15.31
CA GLN A 84 -10.47 -6.04 14.83
C GLN A 84 -8.97 -5.96 15.15
N GLY A 85 -8.56 -6.42 16.33
CA GLY A 85 -7.15 -6.50 16.72
C GLY A 85 -6.33 -7.39 15.79
N GLU A 86 -6.81 -8.60 15.50
CA GLU A 86 -6.13 -9.51 14.58
C GLU A 86 -6.06 -8.94 13.16
N LEU A 87 -7.16 -8.35 12.66
CA LEU A 87 -7.21 -7.74 11.34
C LEU A 87 -6.25 -6.55 11.22
N ALA A 88 -6.24 -5.66 12.21
CA ALA A 88 -5.34 -4.50 12.26
C ALA A 88 -3.88 -4.94 12.35
N GLY A 89 -3.56 -5.90 13.22
CA GLY A 89 -2.22 -6.45 13.36
C GLY A 89 -1.72 -7.15 12.08
N ALA A 90 -2.58 -7.92 11.41
CA ALA A 90 -2.26 -8.55 10.13
C ALA A 90 -1.98 -7.50 9.02
N LYS A 91 -2.78 -6.43 8.96
CA LYS A 91 -2.57 -5.30 8.04
C LYS A 91 -1.26 -4.56 8.34
N ALA A 92 -1.01 -4.21 9.60
CA ALA A 92 0.22 -3.52 10.03
C ALA A 92 1.46 -4.35 9.71
N LYS A 93 1.47 -5.65 10.05
CA LYS A 93 2.58 -6.56 9.73
C LYS A 93 2.85 -6.65 8.24
N ARG A 94 1.80 -6.71 7.42
CA ARG A 94 1.91 -6.74 5.95
C ARG A 94 2.48 -5.44 5.39
N LEU A 95 2.03 -4.30 5.90
CA LEU A 95 2.52 -2.97 5.52
C LEU A 95 3.99 -2.79 5.93
N LEU A 96 4.37 -3.18 7.15
CA LEU A 96 5.76 -3.17 7.61
C LEU A 96 6.66 -4.03 6.71
N ALA A 97 6.22 -5.24 6.38
CA ALA A 97 6.95 -6.11 5.46
C ALA A 97 7.10 -5.48 4.06
N PHE A 98 6.11 -4.70 3.59
CA PHE A 98 6.20 -3.96 2.34
C PHE A 98 7.18 -2.77 2.45
N ALA A 99 7.14 -1.99 3.54
CA ALA A 99 8.09 -0.92 3.82
C ALA A 99 9.54 -1.43 3.88
N GLU A 100 9.78 -2.56 4.54
CA GLU A 100 11.11 -3.21 4.56
C GLU A 100 11.61 -3.54 3.14
N ARG A 101 10.73 -4.02 2.25
CA ARG A 101 11.09 -4.29 0.85
C ARG A 101 11.34 -3.01 0.06
N LEU A 102 10.63 -1.93 0.36
CA LEU A 102 10.91 -0.62 -0.22
C LEU A 102 12.25 -0.05 0.27
N LEU A 103 12.69 -0.40 1.47
CA LEU A 103 13.96 0.08 2.02
C LEU A 103 15.15 -0.87 1.77
N ASP A 104 14.92 -2.11 1.35
CA ASP A 104 15.98 -3.04 0.91
C ASP A 104 16.56 -2.62 -0.45
N ASP A 105 17.35 -1.56 -0.44
CA ASP A 105 18.06 -1.05 -1.62
C ASP A 105 19.43 -1.72 -1.77
N GLU A 106 19.55 -2.53 -2.84
CA GLU A 106 20.81 -3.19 -3.19
C GLU A 106 21.92 -2.16 -3.46
N VAL A 107 21.61 -1.00 -4.06
CA VAL A 107 22.58 0.08 -4.32
C VAL A 107 23.04 0.69 -3.00
N ALA A 108 22.11 1.00 -2.09
CA ALA A 108 22.47 1.53 -0.77
C ALA A 108 23.32 0.53 0.05
N ARG A 109 22.95 -0.76 0.05
CA ARG A 109 23.74 -1.81 0.71
C ARG A 109 25.12 -2.01 0.08
N ALA A 110 25.20 -1.92 -1.24
CA ALA A 110 26.47 -2.04 -1.95
C ALA A 110 27.40 -0.86 -1.65
N ALA A 111 26.87 0.36 -1.65
CA ALA A 111 27.60 1.56 -1.24
C ALA A 111 28.13 1.44 0.20
N ALA A 112 27.30 0.97 1.14
CA ALA A 112 27.69 0.75 2.54
C ALA A 112 28.78 -0.33 2.73
N THR A 113 28.89 -1.29 1.80
CA THR A 113 29.85 -2.41 1.87
C THR A 113 31.04 -2.26 0.93
N GLY A 114 31.16 -1.12 0.24
CA GLY A 114 32.22 -0.88 -0.75
C GLY A 114 32.11 -1.76 -2.00
N ARG A 115 30.97 -2.43 -2.23
CA ARG A 115 30.72 -3.27 -3.40
C ARG A 115 30.27 -2.38 -4.56
N HIS A 116 30.83 -2.61 -5.75
CA HIS A 116 30.32 -1.96 -6.95
C HIS A 116 29.07 -2.68 -7.45
N VAL A 117 27.93 -2.00 -7.35
CA VAL A 117 26.70 -2.37 -8.05
C VAL A 117 26.41 -1.26 -9.06
N ARG A 118 25.83 -1.64 -10.19
CA ARG A 118 25.40 -0.65 -11.19
C ARG A 118 24.42 0.32 -10.54
N PRO A 119 24.70 1.63 -10.48
CA PRO A 119 23.84 2.61 -9.81
C PRO A 119 22.45 2.66 -10.44
N GLU A 120 22.30 2.27 -11.71
CA GLU A 120 21.01 2.13 -12.39
C GLU A 120 20.12 0.95 -11.94
N ARG A 121 20.54 0.12 -10.97
CA ARG A 121 19.73 -1.01 -10.46
C ARG A 121 19.01 -0.67 -9.15
N THR A 122 18.00 0.19 -9.25
CA THR A 122 17.07 0.46 -8.15
C THR A 122 15.83 -0.46 -8.26
N ASP A 123 16.10 -1.75 -8.35
CA ASP A 123 15.07 -2.77 -8.59
C ASP A 123 14.32 -3.07 -7.28
N LEU A 124 13.00 -2.83 -7.25
CA LEU A 124 12.11 -3.34 -6.22
C LEU A 124 11.77 -4.79 -6.53
N LEU A 125 12.35 -5.73 -5.77
CA LEU A 125 12.07 -7.15 -5.87
C LEU A 125 10.95 -7.57 -4.91
N VAL A 126 9.89 -8.15 -5.47
CA VAL A 126 8.80 -8.79 -4.72
C VAL A 126 8.86 -10.30 -4.95
N PRO A 127 9.22 -11.10 -3.93
CA PRO A 127 9.14 -12.57 -3.99
C PRO A 127 7.73 -13.06 -4.35
N ARG A 128 7.63 -14.21 -5.02
CA ARG A 128 6.33 -14.72 -5.53
C ARG A 128 5.30 -14.99 -4.43
N ASP A 129 5.77 -15.52 -3.31
CA ASP A 129 4.98 -15.78 -2.10
C ASP A 129 4.50 -14.49 -1.43
N ALA A 130 5.27 -13.40 -1.54
CA ALA A 130 4.92 -12.08 -0.99
C ALA A 130 4.06 -11.22 -1.94
N ALA A 131 3.79 -11.67 -3.17
CA ALA A 131 3.17 -10.83 -4.19
C ALA A 131 1.72 -10.43 -3.87
N ARG A 132 0.93 -11.37 -3.33
CA ARG A 132 -0.45 -11.10 -2.89
C ARG A 132 -0.48 -10.10 -1.74
N ASP A 133 0.41 -10.29 -0.77
CA ASP A 133 0.52 -9.40 0.38
C ASP A 133 1.00 -8.01 -0.04
N THR A 134 1.90 -7.92 -1.02
CA THR A 134 2.33 -6.62 -1.57
C THR A 134 1.18 -5.89 -2.28
N ALA A 135 0.38 -6.60 -3.08
CA ALA A 135 -0.80 -6.01 -3.73
C ALA A 135 -1.86 -5.57 -2.71
N ALA A 136 -2.05 -6.32 -1.63
CA ALA A 136 -2.94 -5.95 -0.55
C ALA A 136 -2.41 -4.75 0.26
N ALA A 137 -1.11 -4.66 0.52
CA ALA A 137 -0.48 -3.49 1.14
C ALA A 137 -0.68 -2.22 0.29
N LEU A 138 -0.48 -2.31 -1.03
CA LEU A 138 -0.77 -1.21 -1.95
C LEU A 138 -2.25 -0.81 -1.92
N THR A 139 -3.17 -1.78 -1.80
CA THR A 139 -4.60 -1.50 -1.64
C THR A 139 -4.88 -0.73 -0.35
N ASP A 140 -4.32 -1.17 0.78
CA ASP A 140 -4.51 -0.49 2.07
C ASP A 140 -4.00 0.96 2.01
N VAL A 141 -2.82 1.20 1.43
CA VAL A 141 -2.29 2.55 1.21
C VAL A 141 -3.23 3.39 0.35
N ARG A 142 -3.72 2.84 -0.76
CA ARG A 142 -4.65 3.54 -1.65
C ARG A 142 -5.97 3.89 -0.97
N LEU A 143 -6.50 3.04 -0.10
CA LEU A 143 -7.72 3.33 0.66
C LEU A 143 -7.55 4.52 1.62
N VAL A 144 -6.39 4.61 2.27
CA VAL A 144 -6.07 5.76 3.13
C VAL A 144 -5.93 7.03 2.30
N LEU A 145 -5.12 6.98 1.24
CA LEU A 145 -4.89 8.14 0.38
C LEU A 145 -6.18 8.61 -0.29
N ALA A 146 -7.04 7.70 -0.78
CA ALA A 146 -8.35 8.05 -1.32
C ALA A 146 -9.20 8.79 -0.28
N SER A 147 -9.18 8.37 0.99
CA SER A 147 -9.91 9.05 2.06
C SER A 147 -9.39 10.45 2.33
N ARG A 148 -8.07 10.67 2.28
CA ARG A 148 -7.44 11.98 2.50
C ARG A 148 -7.61 12.92 1.31
N LEU A 149 -7.73 12.36 0.10
CA LEU A 149 -7.91 13.09 -1.15
C LEU A 149 -9.39 13.31 -1.51
N ASP A 150 -10.30 12.74 -0.71
CA ASP A 150 -11.75 12.71 -0.96
C ASP A 150 -12.14 12.02 -2.28
N VAL A 151 -11.42 10.96 -2.64
CA VAL A 151 -11.74 10.10 -3.79
C VAL A 151 -12.74 9.05 -3.35
N THR A 152 -13.98 9.17 -3.81
CA THR A 152 -15.08 8.29 -3.41
C THR A 152 -15.71 7.53 -4.57
N THR A 153 -15.51 8.01 -5.79
CA THR A 153 -16.05 7.47 -7.04
C THR A 153 -14.93 7.24 -8.06
N ASP A 154 -15.25 6.51 -9.12
CA ASP A 154 -14.35 6.34 -10.26
C ASP A 154 -14.08 7.68 -10.97
N ASP A 155 -15.11 8.55 -11.09
CA ASP A 155 -14.99 9.90 -11.66
C ASP A 155 -14.02 10.79 -10.86
N ASP A 156 -14.04 10.69 -9.51
CA ASP A 156 -13.08 11.40 -8.65
C ASP A 156 -11.65 10.93 -8.92
N ALA A 157 -11.46 9.62 -9.11
CA ALA A 157 -10.16 9.03 -9.38
C ALA A 157 -9.64 9.45 -10.77
N GLU A 158 -10.50 9.45 -11.80
CA GLU A 158 -10.17 9.94 -13.15
C GLU A 158 -9.77 11.41 -13.14
N SER A 159 -10.53 12.24 -12.41
CA SER A 159 -10.23 13.67 -12.25
C SER A 159 -8.87 13.89 -11.58
N LEU A 160 -8.57 13.14 -10.52
CA LEU A 160 -7.27 13.19 -9.84
C LEU A 160 -6.13 12.74 -10.75
N TYR A 161 -6.30 11.69 -11.56
CA TYR A 161 -5.27 11.27 -12.51
C TYR A 161 -4.95 12.39 -13.52
N ALA A 162 -5.98 13.04 -14.07
CA ALA A 162 -5.81 14.15 -15.00
C ALA A 162 -5.11 15.37 -14.34
N GLU A 163 -5.46 15.69 -13.08
CA GLU A 163 -4.84 16.75 -12.30
C GLU A 163 -3.33 16.51 -12.13
N ILE A 164 -2.93 15.30 -11.70
CA ILE A 164 -1.54 14.94 -11.48
C ILE A 164 -0.73 14.88 -12.78
N GLU A 165 -1.33 14.38 -13.86
CA GLU A 165 -0.69 14.37 -15.18
C GLU A 165 -0.47 15.78 -15.72
N ALA A 166 -1.44 16.68 -15.56
CA ALA A 166 -1.31 18.08 -15.95
C ALA A 166 -0.23 18.82 -15.14
N GLY A 167 -0.11 18.52 -13.85
CA GLY A 167 0.94 19.06 -12.97
C GLY A 167 2.34 18.57 -13.38
N ALA A 168 2.50 17.28 -13.68
CA ALA A 168 3.76 16.70 -14.11
C ALA A 168 4.25 17.26 -15.46
N ASN A 169 3.32 17.60 -16.36
CA ASN A 169 3.63 18.15 -17.68
C ASN A 169 3.86 19.67 -17.68
N GLY A 170 3.79 20.34 -16.51
CA GLY A 170 3.96 21.80 -16.41
C GLY A 170 2.85 22.60 -17.09
N SER A 171 1.71 21.95 -17.39
CA SER A 171 0.53 22.55 -18.02
C SER A 171 -0.46 23.12 -16.99
N ALA A 172 -0.06 23.19 -15.71
CA ALA A 172 -0.83 23.87 -14.68
C ALA A 172 -1.06 25.34 -15.05
N ALA A 173 -2.25 25.87 -14.76
CA ALA A 173 -2.64 27.21 -15.14
C ALA A 173 -1.58 28.25 -14.70
N PRO A 174 -1.05 29.07 -15.62
CA PRO A 174 -0.01 30.05 -15.31
C PRO A 174 -0.48 31.14 -14.34
N ASP A 175 -1.79 31.27 -14.12
CA ASP A 175 -2.43 32.37 -13.38
C ASP A 175 -2.77 32.05 -11.92
N ALA A 176 -2.33 30.91 -11.36
CA ALA A 176 -2.45 30.67 -9.92
C ALA A 176 -1.42 31.53 -9.15
N ASP A 177 -1.87 32.30 -8.15
CA ASP A 177 -0.98 32.99 -7.21
C ASP A 177 -0.04 31.97 -6.53
N ASP A 178 1.21 32.37 -6.28
CA ASP A 178 2.25 31.49 -5.73
C ASP A 178 1.84 30.86 -4.38
N ASP A 179 1.02 31.58 -3.59
CA ASP A 179 0.44 31.10 -2.34
C ASP A 179 -0.61 29.99 -2.53
N ALA A 180 -1.40 30.04 -3.63
CA ALA A 180 -2.38 29.02 -3.95
C ALA A 180 -1.70 27.73 -4.45
N ARG A 181 -0.61 27.85 -5.22
CA ARG A 181 0.21 26.69 -5.63
C ARG A 181 0.82 25.98 -4.42
N GLY A 182 1.23 26.74 -3.40
CA GLY A 182 1.76 26.18 -2.15
C GLY A 182 0.73 25.45 -1.31
N ALA A 183 -0.52 25.92 -1.28
CA ALA A 183 -1.61 25.29 -0.55
C ALA A 183 -1.99 23.89 -1.11
N ASP A 184 -1.82 23.69 -2.42
CA ASP A 184 -2.13 22.41 -3.08
C ASP A 184 -0.97 21.40 -3.03
N ALA A 185 0.21 21.79 -2.58
CA ALA A 185 1.39 20.91 -2.57
C ALA A 185 1.19 19.60 -1.78
N PRO A 186 0.55 19.59 -0.58
CA PRO A 186 0.24 18.34 0.12
C PRO A 186 -0.74 17.44 -0.65
N ARG A 187 -1.75 18.03 -1.29
CA ARG A 187 -2.72 17.28 -2.11
C ARG A 187 -2.06 16.67 -3.33
N GLN A 188 -1.23 17.44 -4.04
CA GLN A 188 -0.46 16.97 -5.18
C GLN A 188 0.49 15.84 -4.79
N PHE A 189 1.17 15.95 -3.64
CA PHE A 189 2.02 14.88 -3.11
C PHE A 189 1.23 13.60 -2.85
N LEU A 190 0.14 13.67 -2.08
CA LEU A 190 -0.71 12.50 -1.78
C LEU A 190 -1.30 11.90 -3.06
N GLY A 191 -1.72 12.75 -4.01
CA GLY A 191 -2.21 12.34 -5.33
C GLY A 191 -1.15 11.59 -6.12
N ALA A 192 0.07 12.13 -6.24
CA ALA A 192 1.17 11.47 -6.92
C ALA A 192 1.50 10.09 -6.32
N VAL A 193 1.45 9.95 -4.99
CA VAL A 193 1.62 8.66 -4.32
C VAL A 193 0.45 7.72 -4.60
N PHE A 194 -0.79 8.21 -4.59
CA PHE A 194 -1.99 7.41 -4.92
C PHE A 194 -1.92 6.84 -6.34
N VAL A 195 -1.55 7.68 -7.32
CA VAL A 195 -1.36 7.26 -8.72
C VAL A 195 -0.24 6.24 -8.84
N THR A 196 0.91 6.51 -8.21
CA THR A 196 2.07 5.62 -8.22
C THR A 196 1.73 4.25 -7.62
N ALA A 197 1.08 4.22 -6.45
CA ALA A 197 0.66 2.99 -5.80
C ALA A 197 -0.31 2.19 -6.68
N GLY A 198 -1.23 2.88 -7.38
CA GLY A 198 -2.15 2.25 -8.31
C GLY A 198 -1.46 1.59 -9.50
N TRP A 199 -0.55 2.30 -10.13
CA TRP A 199 0.22 1.78 -11.24
C TRP A 199 1.14 0.59 -10.84
N LEU A 200 1.73 0.66 -9.65
CA LEU A 200 2.51 -0.46 -9.09
C LEU A 200 1.63 -1.69 -8.85
N GLN A 201 0.44 -1.49 -8.30
CA GLN A 201 -0.50 -2.57 -8.04
C GLN A 201 -0.98 -3.23 -9.34
N GLU A 202 -1.40 -2.44 -10.32
CA GLU A 202 -1.84 -2.91 -11.64
C GLU A 202 -0.73 -3.74 -12.30
N SER A 203 0.48 -3.18 -12.41
CA SER A 203 1.59 -3.89 -13.05
C SER A 203 2.01 -5.16 -12.30
N LEU A 204 1.91 -5.18 -10.97
CA LEU A 204 2.18 -6.38 -10.17
C LEU A 204 1.13 -7.47 -10.43
N VAL A 205 -0.15 -7.11 -10.40
CA VAL A 205 -1.27 -8.03 -10.66
C VAL A 205 -1.18 -8.60 -12.07
N ASP A 206 -0.88 -7.78 -13.07
CA ASP A 206 -0.69 -8.22 -14.45
C ASP A 206 0.48 -9.20 -14.58
N ALA A 207 1.59 -8.93 -13.90
CA ALA A 207 2.73 -9.83 -13.87
C ALA A 207 2.37 -11.17 -13.19
N MET A 208 1.58 -11.14 -12.11
CA MET A 208 1.07 -12.34 -11.44
C MET A 208 0.14 -13.16 -12.34
N LEU A 209 -0.81 -12.53 -13.02
CA LEU A 209 -1.71 -13.19 -13.96
C LEU A 209 -0.96 -13.81 -15.13
N THR A 210 0.05 -13.11 -15.64
CA THR A 210 0.92 -13.63 -16.71
C THR A 210 1.72 -14.84 -16.25
N ASP A 211 2.29 -14.82 -15.04
CA ASP A 211 3.04 -15.94 -14.46
C ASP A 211 2.13 -17.17 -14.23
N LEU A 212 0.91 -16.94 -13.73
CA LEU A 212 -0.11 -17.99 -13.56
C LEU A 212 -0.49 -18.66 -14.89
N ARG A 213 -0.71 -17.88 -15.96
CA ARG A 213 -1.03 -18.41 -17.30
C ARG A 213 0.12 -19.22 -17.92
N ARG A 214 1.37 -18.95 -17.53
CA ARG A 214 2.57 -19.66 -18.01
C ARG A 214 2.86 -20.94 -17.24
N ARG A 215 2.29 -21.12 -16.04
CA ARG A 215 2.49 -22.31 -15.22
C ARG A 215 1.54 -23.41 -15.71
N PRO A 216 2.03 -24.61 -16.09
CA PRO A 216 1.14 -25.70 -16.46
C PRO A 216 0.23 -26.05 -15.26
N PRO A 217 -1.02 -26.51 -15.50
CA PRO A 217 -1.88 -26.94 -14.42
C PRO A 217 -1.17 -28.01 -13.59
N ALA A 218 -1.30 -27.93 -12.25
CA ALA A 218 -0.76 -28.95 -11.38
C ALA A 218 -1.28 -30.33 -11.83
N ALA A 219 -0.38 -31.25 -12.14
CA ALA A 219 -0.77 -32.61 -12.49
C ALA A 219 -1.62 -33.17 -11.33
N PRO A 220 -2.78 -33.80 -11.61
CA PRO A 220 -3.58 -34.40 -10.55
C PRO A 220 -2.68 -35.36 -9.77
N GLY A 221 -2.59 -35.13 -8.46
CA GLY A 221 -1.77 -35.93 -7.57
C GLY A 221 -2.12 -37.39 -7.76
N ARG A 222 -1.11 -38.22 -8.08
CA ARG A 222 -1.28 -39.67 -8.08
C ARG A 222 -1.66 -40.07 -6.66
N ALA A 223 -2.93 -40.39 -6.45
CA ALA A 223 -3.36 -41.19 -5.32
C ALA A 223 -2.62 -42.52 -5.42
N GLY A 224 -1.67 -42.73 -4.51
CA GLY A 224 -1.03 -44.02 -4.26
C GLY A 224 -1.62 -44.64 -3.01
#